data_AF-A0AAW2SQ10-F1
#
_entry.id   AF-A0AAW2SQ10-F1
#
_cell.length_a   1.000
_cell.length_b   1.000
_cell.length_c   1.000
_cell.angle_alpha   90.00
_cell.angle_beta   90.00
_cell.angle_gamma   90.00
#
_symmetry.space_group_name_H-M   'P 1'
#
loop_
_entity.id
_entity.type
_entity.pdbx_description
1 polymer ?
#
loop_
_entity_poly.entity_id
_entity_poly.type
_entity_poly.pdbx_seq_one_letter_code
_entity_poly.pdbx_strand_id
1 'polypeptide(L)'
;MDEHNDPDLIKFGDSCRSDIVIRLKNRIGRQELFHSHSFILKTKSTYFADTLLDPSSNACIEIECSEVNYDHHLKLLKCLYLPAGSLLDSFDSVRSALGVLQVAAALHCESVVHSCVQYLEAVPWEESEEDEILVVVSQLGPIAMPVLARIQPVDLVGTKSVFISAIRFATSIDGPSPPFGMSLKPQPKNRLSTCLGMTKTCHWLQLIMRYN
;
A
#
# COMPACT_ATOMS: atom_id res chain seq x y z
N MET A 1 21.07 33.69 -8.11
CA MET A 1 20.73 32.25 -8.14
C MET A 1 20.11 32.00 -6.80
N ASP A 2 18.82 32.26 -6.71
CA ASP A 2 18.09 32.18 -5.44
C ASP A 2 17.63 30.74 -5.28
N GLU A 3 18.35 29.99 -4.44
CA GLU A 3 17.84 28.75 -3.90
C GLU A 3 16.57 29.08 -3.12
N HIS A 4 15.44 28.60 -3.64
CA HIS A 4 14.18 28.60 -2.94
C HIS A 4 14.29 27.60 -1.78
N ASN A 5 14.88 28.05 -0.67
CA ASN A 5 14.95 27.30 0.57
C ASN A 5 13.56 27.34 1.21
N ASP A 6 12.74 26.33 0.92
CA ASP A 6 11.46 26.09 1.60
C ASP A 6 11.74 25.79 3.09
N PRO A 7 11.37 26.70 4.02
CA PRO A 7 12.03 26.78 5.32
C PRO A 7 11.54 25.78 6.39
N ASP A 8 10.90 24.65 6.05
CA ASP A 8 10.43 23.73 7.11
C ASP A 8 10.24 22.24 6.73
N LEU A 9 10.85 21.75 5.64
CA LEU A 9 10.74 20.32 5.31
C LEU A 9 11.73 19.46 6.12
N ILE A 10 11.31 19.02 7.31
CA ILE A 10 12.06 18.10 8.16
C ILE A 10 12.29 16.76 7.44
N LYS A 11 13.55 16.36 7.28
CA LYS A 11 13.96 15.13 6.57
C LYS A 11 14.53 14.09 7.54
N PHE A 12 14.42 12.82 7.16
CA PHE A 12 15.04 11.73 7.92
C PHE A 12 16.57 11.86 7.89
N GLY A 13 17.21 11.72 9.06
CA GLY A 13 18.66 11.86 9.19
C GLY A 13 19.15 13.32 9.28
N ASP A 14 18.26 14.30 9.19
CA ASP A 14 18.61 15.69 9.46
C ASP A 14 18.94 15.85 10.95
N SER A 15 20.08 16.48 11.25
CA SER A 15 20.48 16.79 12.61
C SER A 15 19.80 18.05 13.12
N CYS A 16 19.28 18.90 12.24
CA CYS A 16 18.55 20.11 12.58
C CYS A 16 17.30 19.78 13.40
N ARG A 17 17.23 20.25 14.65
CA ARG A 17 16.12 20.01 15.59
C ARG A 17 15.87 18.54 15.95
N SER A 18 16.82 17.65 15.63
CA SER A 18 16.78 16.27 16.12
C SER A 18 16.95 16.26 17.65
N ASP A 19 16.06 15.55 18.32
CA ASP A 19 16.04 15.38 19.77
C ASP A 19 16.23 13.92 20.19
N ILE A 20 16.37 13.02 19.21
CA ILE A 20 16.56 11.60 19.41
C ILE A 20 17.43 10.96 18.34
N VAL A 21 18.12 9.88 18.70
CA VAL A 21 18.88 9.04 17.78
C VAL A 21 18.26 7.65 17.70
N ILE A 22 17.98 7.16 16.49
CA ILE A 22 17.64 5.75 16.28
C ILE A 22 18.92 4.99 15.96
N ARG A 23 19.21 3.94 16.74
CA ARG A 23 20.27 2.99 16.49
C ARG A 23 19.67 1.75 15.83
N LEU A 24 19.92 1.59 14.54
CA LEU A 24 19.52 0.38 13.82
C LEU A 24 20.70 -0.60 13.83
N LYS A 25 20.50 -1.75 14.46
CA LYS A 25 21.54 -2.76 14.67
C LYS A 25 21.09 -4.10 14.13
N ASN A 26 21.95 -4.77 13.37
CA ASN A 26 21.69 -6.14 12.96
C ASN A 26 22.50 -7.16 13.75
N ARG A 27 22.12 -8.44 13.61
CA ARG A 27 22.70 -9.56 14.36
C ARG A 27 24.16 -9.87 14.02
N ILE A 28 24.67 -9.41 12.87
CA ILE A 28 26.04 -9.64 12.43
C ILE A 28 26.96 -8.45 12.79
N GLY A 29 26.39 -7.40 13.39
CA GLY A 29 27.14 -6.30 13.99
C GLY A 29 27.17 -5.01 13.17
N ARG A 30 26.48 -4.93 12.02
CA ARG A 30 26.23 -3.63 11.37
C ARG A 30 25.39 -2.78 12.31
N GLN A 31 25.85 -1.56 12.53
CA GLN A 31 25.15 -0.59 13.34
C GLN A 31 25.24 0.79 12.69
N GLU A 32 24.10 1.43 12.52
CA GLU A 32 24.02 2.81 12.04
C GLU A 32 23.17 3.65 13.00
N LEU A 33 23.53 4.93 13.09
CA LEU A 33 22.87 5.91 13.95
C LEU A 33 22.19 6.95 13.07
N PHE A 34 20.91 7.21 13.33
CA PHE A 34 20.12 8.16 12.56
C PHE A 34 19.55 9.24 13.49
N HIS A 35 19.92 10.49 13.23
CA HIS A 35 19.25 11.63 13.84
C HIS A 35 17.77 11.63 13.46
N SER A 36 16.92 11.82 14.46
CA SER A 36 15.47 11.68 14.33
C SER A 36 14.73 12.64 15.24
N HIS A 37 13.42 12.71 15.03
CA HIS A 37 12.54 13.68 15.67
C HIS A 37 11.46 12.95 16.44
N SER A 38 11.50 13.03 17.78
CA SER A 38 10.60 12.30 18.67
C SER A 38 9.15 12.60 18.34
N PHE A 39 8.81 13.84 18.01
CA PHE A 39 7.45 14.23 17.67
C PHE A 39 6.91 13.50 16.43
N ILE A 40 7.75 13.25 15.41
CA ILE A 40 7.37 12.50 14.20
C ILE A 40 7.14 11.03 14.58
N LEU A 41 8.09 10.44 15.30
CA LEU A 41 8.03 9.03 15.70
C LEU A 41 6.77 8.75 16.56
N LYS A 42 6.54 9.55 17.60
CA LYS A 42 5.36 9.44 18.49
C LYS A 42 4.04 9.60 17.74
N THR A 43 4.00 10.52 16.77
CA THR A 43 2.79 10.77 15.97
C THR A 43 2.47 9.61 15.03
N LYS A 44 3.50 8.91 14.54
CA LYS A 44 3.36 7.90 13.48
C LYS A 44 3.38 6.45 13.97
N SER A 45 3.70 6.22 15.24
CA SER A 45 3.86 4.88 15.83
C SER A 45 3.55 4.91 17.31
N THR A 46 2.62 4.05 17.74
CA THR A 46 2.33 3.86 19.16
C THR A 46 3.50 3.19 19.89
N TYR A 47 4.24 2.30 19.22
CA TYR A 47 5.48 1.73 19.77
C TYR A 47 6.47 2.82 20.17
N PHE A 48 6.74 3.80 19.29
CA PHE A 48 7.64 4.89 19.63
C PHE A 48 7.03 5.85 20.66
N ALA A 49 5.71 6.06 20.63
CA ALA A 49 5.02 6.82 21.66
C ALA A 49 5.27 6.21 23.05
N ASP A 50 5.05 4.91 23.21
CA ASP A 50 5.21 4.20 24.48
C ASP A 50 6.67 4.11 24.91
N THR A 51 7.58 3.78 23.98
CA THR A 51 9.02 3.69 24.24
C THR A 51 9.58 5.01 24.76
N LEU A 52 9.09 6.14 24.25
CA LEU A 52 9.56 7.48 24.61
C LEU A 52 8.81 8.15 25.76
N LEU A 53 7.86 7.44 26.38
CA LEU A 53 7.27 7.84 27.65
C LEU A 53 8.05 7.27 28.84
N ASP A 54 8.83 6.20 28.62
CA ASP A 54 9.66 5.59 29.65
C ASP A 54 10.78 6.58 30.08
N PRO A 55 10.86 6.98 31.35
CA PRO A 55 11.92 7.88 31.84
C PRO A 55 13.32 7.23 31.81
N SER A 56 13.41 5.91 31.63
CA SER A 56 14.67 5.19 31.40
C SER A 56 15.09 5.15 29.94
N SER A 57 14.22 5.57 29.00
CA SER A 57 14.57 5.74 27.60
C SER A 57 15.56 6.90 27.49
N ASN A 58 16.81 6.56 27.21
CA ASN A 58 17.83 7.51 26.81
C ASN A 58 17.37 8.26 25.54
N ALA A 59 18.03 9.36 25.16
CA ALA A 59 17.83 9.99 23.85
C ALA A 59 18.27 9.11 22.65
N CYS A 60 18.34 7.79 22.83
CA CYS A 60 18.69 6.79 21.83
C CYS A 60 17.77 5.57 21.94
N ILE A 61 17.01 5.29 20.87
CA ILE A 61 16.21 4.06 20.73
C ILE A 61 17.02 3.04 19.94
N GLU A 62 17.12 1.81 20.44
CA GLU A 62 17.73 0.70 19.72
C GLU A 62 16.66 -0.15 19.04
N ILE A 63 16.84 -0.41 17.74
CA ILE A 63 16.00 -1.30 16.95
C ILE A 63 16.89 -2.43 16.45
N GLU A 64 16.58 -3.66 16.88
CA GLU A 64 17.28 -4.86 16.43
C GLU A 64 16.60 -5.44 15.18
N CYS A 65 17.40 -5.78 14.19
CA CYS A 65 16.94 -6.33 12.91
C CYS A 65 17.81 -7.52 12.45
N SER A 66 17.31 -8.31 11.51
CA SER A 66 18.12 -9.29 10.77
C SER A 66 18.77 -8.63 9.57
N GLU A 67 19.73 -9.30 8.92
CA GLU A 67 20.27 -8.79 7.64
C GLU A 67 19.18 -8.61 6.59
N VAL A 68 18.27 -9.59 6.51
CA VAL A 68 17.25 -9.66 5.46
C VAL A 68 16.24 -8.52 5.58
N ASN A 69 15.95 -8.04 6.79
CA ASN A 69 14.99 -6.97 7.01
C ASN A 69 15.63 -5.62 7.36
N TYR A 70 16.96 -5.49 7.30
CA TYR A 70 17.66 -4.23 7.59
C TYR A 70 17.13 -3.10 6.69
N ASP A 71 17.11 -3.35 5.37
CA ASP A 71 16.67 -2.35 4.39
C ASP A 71 15.18 -2.02 4.52
N HIS A 72 14.37 -2.98 4.99
CA HIS A 72 12.94 -2.75 5.28
C HIS A 72 12.75 -1.84 6.50
N HIS A 73 13.56 -1.99 7.56
CA HIS A 73 13.56 -1.05 8.68
C HIS A 73 13.99 0.34 8.23
N LEU A 74 15.08 0.44 7.47
CA LEU A 74 15.55 1.73 6.96
C LEU A 74 14.50 2.40 6.07
N LYS A 75 13.84 1.64 5.18
CA LYS A 75 12.75 2.15 4.34
C LYS A 75 11.57 2.61 5.17
N LEU A 76 11.14 1.83 6.17
CA LEU A 76 10.09 2.25 7.11
C LEU A 76 10.44 3.56 7.80
N LEU A 77 11.65 3.70 8.34
CA LEU A 77 12.08 4.93 9.02
C LEU A 77 12.01 6.14 8.09
N LYS A 78 12.38 5.99 6.82
CA LYS A 78 12.19 7.04 5.79
C LYS A 78 10.71 7.32 5.53
N CYS A 79 9.87 6.28 5.45
CA CYS A 79 8.42 6.44 5.25
C CYS A 79 7.75 7.26 6.37
N LEU A 80 8.23 7.21 7.62
CA LEU A 80 7.66 8.01 8.73
C LEU A 80 7.75 9.52 8.49
N TYR A 81 8.71 9.96 7.67
CA TYR A 81 8.94 11.36 7.29
C TYR A 81 8.18 11.76 6.02
N LEU A 82 7.53 10.82 5.35
CA LEU A 82 6.74 11.12 4.17
C LEU A 82 5.34 11.61 4.56
N PRO A 83 4.78 12.58 3.82
CA PRO A 83 3.37 12.87 3.85
C PRO A 83 2.56 11.62 3.49
N ALA A 84 1.36 11.47 4.07
CA ALA A 84 0.52 10.30 3.82
C ALA A 84 0.23 10.07 2.33
N GLY A 85 0.08 11.15 1.55
CA GLY A 85 -0.17 11.07 0.10
C GLY A 85 1.04 10.58 -0.71
N SER A 86 2.25 10.60 -0.16
CA SER A 86 3.49 10.17 -0.84
C SER A 86 3.98 8.79 -0.40
N LEU A 87 3.34 8.18 0.62
CA LEU A 87 3.70 6.85 1.09
C LEU A 87 3.52 5.79 0.00
N LEU A 88 2.40 5.85 -0.72
CA LEU A 88 2.07 4.87 -1.76
C LEU A 88 3.12 4.87 -2.88
N ASP A 89 3.57 6.06 -3.30
CA ASP A 89 4.59 6.25 -4.34
C ASP A 89 6.00 5.80 -3.89
N SER A 90 6.21 5.53 -2.59
CA SER A 90 7.52 5.10 -2.07
C SER A 90 7.80 3.60 -2.24
N PHE A 91 6.77 2.82 -2.62
CA PHE A 91 6.88 1.39 -2.85
C PHE A 91 7.13 1.09 -4.34
N ASP A 92 8.11 0.23 -4.59
CA ASP A 92 8.67 -0.08 -5.91
C ASP A 92 8.53 -1.55 -6.29
N SER A 93 8.22 -2.42 -5.33
CA SER A 93 8.00 -3.85 -5.55
C SER A 93 7.11 -4.45 -4.46
N VAL A 94 6.46 -5.58 -4.77
CA VAL A 94 5.67 -6.37 -3.81
C VAL A 94 6.55 -6.80 -2.63
N ARG A 95 7.76 -7.32 -2.90
CA ARG A 95 8.71 -7.74 -1.85
C ARG A 95 9.07 -6.59 -0.91
N SER A 96 9.36 -5.40 -1.44
CA SER A 96 9.67 -4.23 -0.61
C SER A 96 8.46 -3.81 0.23
N ALA A 97 7.26 -3.79 -0.36
CA ALA A 97 6.03 -3.45 0.35
C ALA A 97 5.70 -4.46 1.45
N LEU A 98 5.87 -5.77 1.21
CA LEU A 98 5.69 -6.82 2.21
C LEU A 98 6.69 -6.71 3.35
N GLY A 99 7.97 -6.51 3.02
CA GLY A 99 9.01 -6.33 4.03
C GLY A 99 8.75 -5.12 4.93
N VAL A 100 8.37 -3.98 4.34
CA VAL A 100 7.98 -2.79 5.11
C VAL A 100 6.70 -3.04 5.90
N LEU A 101 5.70 -3.73 5.34
CA LEU A 101 4.44 -4.07 6.01
C LEU A 101 4.68 -4.87 7.30
N GLN A 102 5.54 -5.89 7.26
CA GLN A 102 5.90 -6.69 8.44
C GLN A 102 6.53 -5.83 9.54
N VAL A 103 7.51 -5.00 9.19
CA VAL A 103 8.19 -4.14 10.17
C VAL A 103 7.25 -3.06 10.69
N ALA A 104 6.43 -2.47 9.82
CA ALA A 104 5.44 -1.45 10.18
C ALA A 104 4.39 -2.01 11.14
N ALA A 105 3.92 -3.24 10.92
CA ALA A 105 3.02 -3.92 11.83
C ALA A 105 3.69 -4.18 13.19
N ALA A 106 4.94 -4.67 13.20
CA ALA A 106 5.69 -4.94 14.44
C ALA A 106 5.97 -3.67 15.27
N LEU A 107 6.18 -2.53 14.61
CA LEU A 107 6.40 -1.23 15.25
C LEU A 107 5.11 -0.38 15.34
N HIS A 108 3.94 -0.98 15.10
CA HIS A 108 2.63 -0.33 15.19
C HIS A 108 2.52 1.01 14.42
N CYS A 109 3.06 1.05 13.20
CA CYS A 109 3.02 2.20 12.29
C CYS A 109 1.78 2.13 11.37
N GLU A 110 0.58 2.35 11.92
CA GLU A 110 -0.70 2.08 11.24
C GLU A 110 -0.85 2.75 9.87
N SER A 111 -0.41 4.01 9.71
CA SER A 111 -0.52 4.70 8.42
C SER A 111 0.31 4.03 7.33
N VAL A 112 1.49 3.52 7.69
CA VAL A 112 2.37 2.81 6.75
C VAL A 112 1.81 1.43 6.43
N VAL A 113 1.28 0.71 7.44
CA VAL A 113 0.57 -0.56 7.24
C VAL A 113 -0.56 -0.40 6.22
N HIS A 114 -1.39 0.63 6.39
CA HIS A 114 -2.49 0.91 5.46
C HIS A 114 -1.98 1.20 4.04
N SER A 115 -0.95 2.03 3.89
CA SER A 115 -0.37 2.32 2.57
C SER A 115 0.26 1.09 1.90
N CYS A 116 0.91 0.20 2.66
CA CYS A 116 1.42 -1.06 2.13
C CYS A 116 0.26 -1.97 1.66
N VAL A 117 -0.82 -2.10 2.43
CA VAL A 117 -2.00 -2.89 2.03
C VAL A 117 -2.62 -2.31 0.76
N GLN A 118 -2.78 -0.99 0.67
CA GLN A 118 -3.29 -0.33 -0.54
C GLN A 118 -2.40 -0.56 -1.76
N TYR A 119 -1.08 -0.51 -1.58
CA TYR A 119 -0.14 -0.82 -2.65
C TYR A 119 -0.30 -2.26 -3.12
N LEU A 120 -0.28 -3.21 -2.19
CA LEU A 120 -0.42 -4.63 -2.49
C LEU A 120 -1.76 -4.93 -3.18
N GLU A 121 -2.85 -4.32 -2.73
CA GLU A 121 -4.17 -4.43 -3.36
C GLU A 121 -4.15 -3.91 -4.80
N ALA A 122 -3.28 -2.94 -5.13
CA ALA A 122 -3.24 -2.26 -6.42
C ALA A 122 -2.36 -2.92 -7.48
N VAL A 123 -1.25 -3.54 -7.09
CA VAL A 123 -0.25 -4.05 -8.05
C VAL A 123 -0.55 -5.49 -8.50
N PRO A 124 -0.19 -5.88 -9.74
CA PRO A 124 -0.19 -7.28 -10.13
C PRO A 124 0.83 -8.07 -9.29
N TRP A 125 0.60 -9.38 -9.10
CA TRP A 125 1.48 -10.27 -8.35
C TRP A 125 1.89 -11.44 -9.23
N GLU A 126 3.11 -11.93 -9.03
CA GLU A 126 3.53 -13.25 -9.52
C GLU A 126 3.01 -14.36 -8.60
N GLU A 127 2.94 -15.59 -9.09
CA GLU A 127 2.50 -16.76 -8.29
C GLU A 127 3.39 -16.97 -7.05
N SER A 128 4.70 -16.76 -7.19
CA SER A 128 5.66 -16.82 -6.08
C SER A 128 5.40 -15.75 -5.01
N GLU A 129 4.92 -14.57 -5.43
CA GLU A 129 4.61 -13.47 -4.53
C GLU A 129 3.27 -13.71 -3.82
N GLU A 130 2.30 -14.35 -4.46
CA GLU A 130 0.98 -14.64 -3.87
C GLU A 130 1.11 -15.49 -2.59
N ASP A 131 1.94 -16.54 -2.63
CA ASP A 131 2.21 -17.39 -1.46
C ASP A 131 2.86 -16.59 -0.32
N GLU A 132 3.83 -15.72 -0.65
CA GLU A 132 4.47 -14.85 0.33
C GLU A 132 3.47 -13.85 0.93
N ILE A 133 2.61 -13.24 0.09
CA ILE A 133 1.57 -12.32 0.52
C ILE A 133 0.65 -13.00 1.52
N LEU A 134 0.15 -14.20 1.21
CA LEU A 134 -0.79 -14.94 2.08
C LEU A 134 -0.22 -15.18 3.48
N VAL A 135 1.05 -15.57 3.57
CA VAL A 135 1.72 -15.81 4.86
C VAL A 135 1.77 -14.55 5.71
N VAL A 136 2.03 -13.40 5.09
CA VAL A 136 2.13 -12.12 5.81
C VAL A 136 0.77 -11.55 6.16
N VAL A 137 -0.13 -11.43 5.19
CA VAL A 137 -1.38 -10.68 5.36
C VAL A 137 -2.41 -11.41 6.22
N SER A 138 -2.33 -12.74 6.32
CA SER A 138 -3.17 -13.54 7.21
C SER A 138 -3.00 -13.18 8.70
N GLN A 139 -1.86 -12.59 9.07
CA GLN A 139 -1.55 -12.20 10.45
C GLN A 139 -2.07 -10.80 10.82
N LEU A 140 -2.54 -10.02 9.83
CA LEU A 140 -2.92 -8.61 10.02
C LEU A 140 -4.41 -8.41 10.36
N GLY A 141 -5.22 -9.47 10.28
CA GLY A 141 -6.65 -9.39 10.59
C GLY A 141 -7.44 -8.55 9.58
N PRO A 142 -8.46 -7.78 10.01
CA PRO A 142 -9.40 -7.10 9.10
C PRO A 142 -8.75 -6.09 8.15
N ILE A 143 -7.61 -5.49 8.50
CA ILE A 143 -6.94 -4.50 7.65
C ILE A 143 -6.45 -5.13 6.33
N ALA A 144 -6.17 -6.43 6.32
CA ALA A 144 -5.72 -7.17 5.14
C ALA A 144 -6.86 -7.66 4.23
N MET A 145 -8.13 -7.45 4.60
CA MET A 145 -9.28 -7.94 3.83
C MET A 145 -9.27 -7.53 2.35
N PRO A 146 -8.88 -6.29 1.95
CA PRO A 146 -8.82 -5.92 0.54
C PRO A 146 -7.85 -6.79 -0.28
N VAL A 147 -6.70 -7.14 0.31
CA VAL A 147 -5.70 -8.02 -0.33
C VAL A 147 -6.21 -9.46 -0.37
N LEU A 148 -6.76 -9.97 0.74
CA LEU A 148 -7.32 -11.32 0.82
C LEU A 148 -8.48 -11.53 -0.16
N ALA A 149 -9.29 -10.51 -0.41
CA ALA A 149 -10.41 -10.57 -1.35
C ALA A 149 -9.96 -10.81 -2.81
N ARG A 150 -8.70 -10.52 -3.16
CA ARG A 150 -8.14 -10.85 -4.48
C ARG A 150 -7.88 -12.34 -4.67
N ILE A 151 -7.67 -13.06 -3.57
CA ILE A 151 -7.27 -14.47 -3.55
C ILE A 151 -8.46 -15.38 -3.23
N GLN A 152 -9.44 -14.86 -2.49
CA GLN A 152 -10.59 -15.67 -2.08
C GLN A 152 -11.34 -16.23 -3.29
N PRO A 153 -11.66 -17.54 -3.28
CA PRO A 153 -12.48 -18.12 -4.32
C PRO A 153 -13.83 -17.41 -4.34
N VAL A 154 -14.24 -17.00 -5.53
CA VAL A 154 -15.57 -16.40 -5.73
C VAL A 154 -16.61 -17.38 -5.21
N ASP A 155 -17.61 -16.89 -4.47
CA ASP A 155 -18.71 -17.74 -3.99
C ASP A 155 -19.29 -18.56 -5.14
N LEU A 156 -19.02 -19.87 -5.10
CA LEU A 156 -19.38 -20.82 -6.14
C LEU A 156 -20.90 -20.90 -6.31
N VAL A 157 -21.66 -20.68 -5.23
CA VAL A 157 -23.13 -20.79 -5.25
C VAL A 157 -23.74 -19.59 -5.99
N GLY A 158 -23.36 -18.37 -5.61
CA GLY A 158 -23.76 -17.16 -6.33
C GLY A 158 -23.29 -17.16 -7.78
N THR A 159 -22.04 -17.55 -8.01
CA THR A 159 -21.41 -17.59 -9.34
C THR A 159 -22.12 -18.58 -10.27
N LYS A 160 -22.43 -19.80 -9.78
CA LYS A 160 -23.15 -20.81 -10.55
C LYS A 160 -24.49 -20.30 -11.09
N SER A 161 -25.24 -19.53 -10.30
CA SER A 161 -26.53 -18.99 -10.74
C SER A 161 -26.39 -18.01 -11.92
N VAL A 162 -25.34 -17.19 -11.91
CA VAL A 162 -25.02 -16.22 -12.96
C VAL A 162 -24.60 -16.95 -14.25
N PHE A 163 -23.69 -17.92 -14.13
CA PHE A 163 -23.28 -18.75 -15.26
C PHE A 163 -24.45 -19.52 -15.89
N ILE A 164 -25.31 -20.14 -15.07
CA ILE A 164 -26.50 -20.85 -15.58
C ILE A 164 -27.44 -19.89 -16.30
N SER A 165 -27.64 -18.68 -15.77
CA SER A 165 -28.51 -17.67 -16.38
C SER A 165 -27.95 -17.17 -17.72
N ALA A 166 -26.63 -16.93 -17.80
CA ALA A 166 -25.95 -16.53 -19.03
C ALA A 166 -26.02 -17.63 -20.10
N ILE A 167 -25.82 -18.90 -19.72
CA ILE A 167 -25.97 -20.05 -20.62
C ILE A 167 -27.42 -20.11 -21.12
N ARG A 168 -28.41 -20.07 -20.23
CA ARG A 168 -29.83 -20.10 -20.62
C ARG A 168 -30.21 -18.97 -21.56
N PHE A 169 -29.69 -17.76 -21.33
CA PHE A 169 -29.91 -16.61 -22.20
C PHE A 169 -29.30 -16.84 -23.60
N ALA A 170 -28.06 -17.34 -23.67
CA ALA A 170 -27.40 -17.63 -24.93
C ALA A 170 -28.04 -18.81 -25.70
N THR A 171 -28.62 -19.77 -24.98
CA THR A 171 -29.24 -20.97 -25.57
C THR A 171 -30.77 -20.90 -25.66
N SER A 172 -31.42 -19.80 -25.27
CA SER A 172 -32.87 -19.68 -25.42
C SER A 172 -33.21 -19.48 -26.89
N ILE A 173 -33.88 -20.47 -27.47
CA ILE A 173 -34.31 -20.47 -28.87
C ILE A 173 -35.56 -19.58 -29.07
N ASP A 174 -36.22 -19.19 -27.98
CA ASP A 174 -37.43 -18.37 -27.98
C ASP A 174 -37.13 -16.88 -27.76
N GLY A 175 -36.67 -16.21 -28.81
CA GLY A 175 -36.57 -14.75 -28.86
C GLY A 175 -35.74 -14.27 -30.06
N PRO A 176 -36.16 -13.22 -30.80
CA PRO A 176 -35.36 -12.70 -31.89
C PRO A 176 -34.00 -12.26 -31.34
N SER A 177 -32.92 -12.78 -31.91
CA SER A 177 -31.60 -12.20 -31.69
C SER A 177 -31.68 -10.70 -31.98
N PRO A 178 -31.10 -9.82 -31.14
CA PRO A 178 -30.97 -8.42 -31.53
C PRO A 178 -30.23 -8.42 -32.87
N PRO A 179 -30.67 -7.66 -33.88
CA PRO A 179 -30.06 -7.70 -35.18
C PRO A 179 -28.62 -7.20 -35.05
N PHE A 180 -27.67 -8.13 -35.00
CA PHE A 180 -26.26 -7.89 -35.33
C PHE A 180 -26.21 -7.66 -36.84
N GLY A 181 -26.73 -6.51 -37.24
CA GLY A 181 -27.08 -6.20 -38.61
C GLY A 181 -27.69 -4.81 -38.76
N MET A 182 -27.19 -3.81 -38.02
CA MET A 182 -27.35 -2.44 -38.48
C MET A 182 -26.11 -2.05 -39.28
N SER A 183 -26.30 -2.12 -40.60
CA SER A 183 -25.50 -1.43 -41.61
C SER A 183 -24.94 -0.12 -41.06
N LEU A 184 -23.61 0.02 -41.16
CA LEU A 184 -22.89 1.27 -40.95
C LEU A 184 -23.45 2.35 -41.88
N LYS A 185 -24.49 3.06 -41.43
CA LYS A 185 -24.80 4.38 -41.96
C LYS A 185 -23.98 5.40 -41.17
N PRO A 186 -23.08 6.16 -41.83
CA PRO A 186 -22.31 7.19 -41.15
C PRO A 186 -23.20 8.41 -40.86
N GLN A 187 -22.87 9.14 -39.79
CA GLN A 187 -23.24 10.54 -39.42
C GLN A 187 -24.26 10.69 -38.26
N PRO A 188 -24.19 11.77 -37.44
CA PRO A 188 -23.03 12.54 -36.97
C PRO A 188 -22.96 12.62 -35.41
N LYS A 189 -21.84 13.20 -34.94
CA LYS A 189 -21.47 13.46 -33.54
C LYS A 189 -22.57 14.16 -32.73
N ASN A 190 -22.80 13.64 -31.52
CA ASN A 190 -23.06 14.34 -30.25
C ASN A 190 -24.15 13.65 -29.45
N ARG A 191 -23.79 12.93 -28.38
CA ARG A 191 -24.49 12.95 -27.08
C ARG A 191 -23.53 12.55 -25.97
N LEU A 192 -22.98 13.56 -25.28
CA LEU A 192 -22.55 13.41 -23.89
C LEU A 192 -23.83 13.24 -23.05
N SER A 193 -23.92 12.12 -22.34
CA SER A 193 -24.72 12.04 -21.12
C SER A 193 -23.97 11.18 -20.11
N THR A 194 -23.18 11.88 -19.31
CA THR A 194 -22.90 11.67 -17.89
C THR A 194 -23.42 10.37 -17.27
N CYS A 195 -22.51 9.43 -17.01
CA CYS A 195 -22.63 8.50 -15.88
C CYS A 195 -21.71 9.01 -14.77
N LEU A 196 -22.27 9.91 -13.94
CA LEU A 196 -21.66 10.37 -12.71
C LEU A 196 -21.86 9.24 -11.67
N GLY A 197 -20.82 8.48 -11.37
CA GLY A 197 -20.97 7.39 -10.40
C GLY A 197 -19.80 6.43 -10.26
N MET A 198 -18.55 6.86 -10.40
CA MET A 198 -17.41 6.03 -9.97
C MET A 198 -16.25 6.88 -9.46
N THR A 199 -16.35 7.42 -8.25
CA THR A 199 -15.24 8.14 -7.60
C THR A 199 -14.16 7.23 -7.04
N LYS A 200 -14.36 5.91 -7.00
CA LYS A 200 -13.30 4.96 -6.63
C LYS A 200 -12.49 4.47 -7.82
N THR A 201 -13.11 4.15 -8.97
CA THR A 201 -12.35 3.59 -10.11
C THR A 201 -11.39 4.56 -10.78
N CYS A 202 -11.59 5.88 -10.66
CA CYS A 202 -10.67 6.86 -11.25
C CYS A 202 -9.28 6.83 -10.61
N HIS A 203 -9.16 6.56 -9.31
CA HIS A 203 -7.85 6.45 -8.66
C HIS A 203 -7.13 5.17 -9.09
N TRP A 204 -7.87 4.07 -9.23
CA TRP A 204 -7.35 2.79 -9.69
C TRP A 204 -6.85 2.85 -11.14
N LEU A 205 -7.59 3.53 -12.04
CA LEU A 205 -7.16 3.74 -13.42
C LEU A 205 -5.93 4.66 -13.52
N GLN A 206 -5.79 5.64 -12.63
CA GLN A 206 -4.60 6.49 -12.58
C GLN A 206 -3.35 5.75 -12.08
N LEU A 207 -3.51 4.80 -11.14
CA LEU A 207 -2.39 3.95 -10.72
C LEU A 207 -2.00 2.95 -11.82
N ILE A 208 -2.96 2.28 -12.45
CA ILE A 208 -2.68 1.31 -13.54
C ILE A 208 -1.98 1.98 -14.73
N MET A 209 -2.33 3.24 -15.06
CA MET A 209 -1.67 3.99 -16.13
C MET A 209 -0.28 4.55 -15.78
N ARG A 210 0.16 4.51 -14.51
CA ARG A 210 1.53 4.91 -14.12
C ARG A 210 2.54 3.76 -14.17
N TYR A 211 2.09 2.51 -14.19
CA TYR A 211 2.93 1.31 -14.10
C TYR A 211 2.88 0.42 -15.36
N ASN A 212 2.38 0.94 -16.48
CA ASN A 212 2.51 0.39 -17.84
C ASN A 212 3.18 1.42 -18.75
#